data_AF-W3XRL7-F1
#
_entry.id   AF-W3XRL7-F1
#
_cell.length_a   1.000
_cell.length_b   1.000
_cell.length_c   1.000
_cell.angle_alpha   90.00
_cell.angle_beta   90.00
_cell.angle_gamma   90.00
#
_symmetry.space_group_name_H-M   'P 1'
#
loop_
_entity.id
_entity.type
_entity.pdbx_description
1 polymer ?
#
loop_
_entity_poly.entity_id
_entity_poly.type
_entity_poly.pdbx_seq_one_letter_code
_entity_poly.pdbx_strand_id
1 'polypeptide(L)'
;MPETPFMKKIRMQDWIGIVIFTALMACFCMAGSFGGVLYAWNSGSEISLWAVTFVLLIAFILTTIYHPLVPVQSRLMPVQFMVTRDLIIIPLQAFLVAGSMMMSIYYTPLVFQFTRGDSPLMAGVRILPLICMIVFGCLFNGVAMPRFGYYLPWYVVGNALLVAGAALMTTITPSISNSALYGYTVIIGLGVGAFQSAGIAVASALAPASEISNVVSVMTIAQIIGITFALAIPGSIFQNKAIQYIAEVLPDIPRNELAQLITGASGRFYKSLSEADQLLVVEQITKAISEAFYYLVAATAVGFITSLFLSPRKLFLSGGSVA
;
A
#
# COMPACT_ATOMS: atom_id res chain seq x y z
N MET A 1 -24.63 17.63 5.24
CA MET A 1 -25.13 18.55 6.29
C MET A 1 -24.62 19.98 6.04
N PRO A 2 -25.24 20.75 5.12
CA PRO A 2 -24.79 22.11 4.82
C PRO A 2 -25.11 23.09 5.97
N GLU A 3 -26.26 22.93 6.63
CA GLU A 3 -26.82 23.92 7.56
C GLU A 3 -26.38 23.78 9.04
N THR A 4 -25.56 22.80 9.39
CA THR A 4 -25.10 22.68 10.78
C THR A 4 -23.99 23.70 11.09
N PRO A 5 -24.08 24.43 12.23
CA PRO A 5 -23.04 25.36 12.65
C PRO A 5 -21.68 24.67 12.74
N PHE A 6 -20.61 25.35 12.31
CA PHE A 6 -19.25 24.81 12.27
C PHE A 6 -18.81 24.18 13.61
N MET A 7 -19.10 24.85 14.73
CA MET A 7 -18.82 24.33 16.08
C MET A 7 -19.56 23.03 16.41
N LYS A 8 -20.76 22.83 15.86
CA LYS A 8 -21.51 21.58 16.03
C LYS A 8 -20.88 20.45 15.23
N LYS A 9 -20.36 20.73 14.03
CA LYS A 9 -19.60 19.75 13.22
C LYS A 9 -18.32 19.31 13.93
N ILE A 10 -17.54 20.25 14.46
CA ILE A 10 -16.32 19.94 15.23
C ILE A 10 -16.63 19.10 16.47
N ARG A 11 -17.69 19.42 17.21
CA ARG A 11 -18.06 18.67 18.42
C ARG A 11 -18.55 17.25 18.12
N MET A 12 -19.10 17.02 16.93
CA MET A 12 -19.55 15.69 16.50
C MET A 12 -18.41 14.81 15.96
N GLN A 13 -17.23 15.37 15.69
CA GLN A 13 -16.09 14.62 15.21
C GLN A 13 -15.50 13.75 16.32
N ASP A 14 -15.16 12.51 15.98
CA ASP A 14 -14.50 11.56 16.87
C ASP A 14 -13.01 11.89 17.07
N TRP A 15 -12.72 12.92 17.87
CA TRP A 15 -11.35 13.34 18.17
C TRP A 15 -10.55 12.27 18.93
N ILE A 16 -11.20 11.50 19.81
CA ILE A 16 -10.54 10.46 20.60
C ILE A 16 -10.08 9.33 19.69
N GLY A 17 -10.99 8.82 18.85
CA GLY A 17 -10.68 7.80 17.86
C GLY A 17 -9.59 8.26 16.90
N ILE A 18 -9.62 9.52 16.45
CA ILE A 18 -8.57 10.08 15.57
C ILE A 18 -7.21 10.09 16.27
N VAL A 19 -7.11 10.61 17.49
CA VAL A 19 -5.82 10.70 18.20
C VAL A 19 -5.25 9.31 18.47
N ILE A 20 -6.07 8.38 18.94
CA ILE A 20 -5.63 7.00 19.23
C ILE A 20 -5.20 6.31 17.93
N PHE A 21 -5.99 6.44 16.85
CA PHE A 21 -5.68 5.83 15.57
C PHE A 21 -4.42 6.41 14.92
N THR A 22 -4.23 7.72 14.97
CA THR A 22 -3.01 8.37 14.48
C THR A 22 -1.79 7.93 15.29
N ALA A 23 -1.90 7.87 16.61
CA ALA A 23 -0.83 7.37 17.47
C ALA A 23 -0.52 5.90 17.17
N LEU A 24 -1.55 5.07 16.98
CA LEU A 24 -1.42 3.65 16.62
C LEU A 24 -0.63 3.49 15.31
N MET A 25 -1.04 4.18 14.25
CA MET A 25 -0.37 4.11 12.95
C MET A 25 1.07 4.65 13.03
N ALA A 26 1.30 5.72 13.78
CA ALA A 26 2.65 6.27 13.98
C ALA A 26 3.57 5.27 14.71
N CYS A 27 3.10 4.68 15.82
CA CYS A 27 3.85 3.66 16.56
C CYS A 27 4.12 2.42 15.71
N PHE A 28 3.12 1.95 14.94
CA PHE A 28 3.28 0.83 14.02
C PHE A 28 4.36 1.11 12.95
N CYS A 29 4.31 2.28 12.31
CA CYS A 29 5.31 2.68 11.32
C CYS A 29 6.71 2.79 11.92
N MET A 30 6.84 3.35 13.12
CA MET A 30 8.13 3.46 13.82
C MET A 30 8.67 2.08 14.18
N ALA A 31 7.85 1.18 14.74
CA ALA A 31 8.26 -0.19 15.06
C ALA A 31 8.75 -0.92 13.80
N GLY A 32 7.96 -0.89 12.72
CA GLY A 32 8.35 -1.51 11.45
C GLY A 32 9.63 -0.91 10.86
N SER A 33 9.78 0.42 10.89
CA SER A 33 10.90 1.11 10.21
C SER A 33 12.19 1.12 11.02
N PHE A 34 12.11 1.12 12.35
CA PHE A 34 13.29 1.16 13.23
C PHE A 34 13.77 -0.23 13.61
N GLY A 35 12.88 -1.22 13.61
CA GLY A 35 13.17 -2.61 13.92
C GLY A 35 14.28 -3.19 13.04
N GLY A 36 15.36 -3.62 13.68
CA GLY A 36 16.54 -4.24 13.08
C GLY A 36 17.51 -3.30 12.37
N VAL A 37 17.15 -2.03 12.20
CA VAL A 37 17.98 -0.98 11.59
C VAL A 37 18.53 -0.04 12.66
N LEU A 38 17.63 0.68 13.36
CA LEU A 38 17.99 1.63 14.42
C LEU A 38 18.01 0.94 15.79
N TYR A 39 17.02 0.09 16.04
CA TYR A 39 16.91 -0.68 17.28
C TYR A 39 17.04 -2.17 16.97
N ALA A 40 17.84 -2.90 17.74
CA ALA A 40 17.86 -4.35 17.62
C ALA A 40 16.47 -4.92 17.94
N TRP A 41 16.04 -5.96 17.22
CA TRP A 41 14.73 -6.60 17.43
C TRP A 41 14.49 -7.04 18.89
N ASN A 42 15.55 -7.45 19.59
CA ASN A 42 15.51 -7.87 21.00
C ASN A 42 15.74 -6.72 22.00
N SER A 43 15.83 -5.47 21.55
CA SER A 43 16.04 -4.32 22.43
C SER A 43 14.74 -3.91 23.15
N GLY A 44 14.86 -3.38 24.36
CA GLY A 44 13.72 -2.86 25.11
C GLY A 44 12.96 -1.76 24.37
N SER A 45 13.65 -0.92 23.60
CA SER A 45 13.04 0.12 22.77
C SER A 45 12.11 -0.46 21.70
N GLU A 46 12.56 -1.46 20.94
CA GLU A 46 11.75 -2.09 19.89
C GLU A 46 10.55 -2.85 20.47
N ILE A 47 10.77 -3.63 21.55
CA ILE A 47 9.71 -4.34 22.26
C ILE A 47 8.66 -3.35 22.80
N SER A 48 9.10 -2.20 23.31
CA SER A 48 8.19 -1.17 23.82
C SER A 48 7.33 -0.55 22.71
N LEU A 49 7.87 -0.33 21.50
CA LEU A 49 7.11 0.18 20.36
C LEU A 49 6.01 -0.80 19.93
N TRP A 50 6.32 -2.09 19.85
CA TRP A 50 5.31 -3.12 19.54
C TRP A 50 4.26 -3.26 20.65
N ALA A 51 4.67 -3.22 21.93
CA ALA A 51 3.76 -3.26 23.05
C ALA A 51 2.80 -2.06 23.05
N VAL A 52 3.32 -0.83 22.84
CA VAL A 52 2.49 0.38 22.74
C VAL A 52 1.56 0.31 21.54
N THR A 53 2.03 -0.17 20.40
CA THR A 53 1.19 -0.39 19.21
C THR A 53 0.04 -1.34 19.52
N PHE A 54 0.29 -2.45 20.20
CA PHE A 54 -0.74 -3.41 20.60
C PHE A 54 -1.74 -2.82 21.62
N VAL A 55 -1.25 -2.07 22.60
CA VAL A 55 -2.11 -1.37 23.58
C VAL A 55 -3.00 -0.34 22.88
N LEU A 56 -2.45 0.45 21.96
CA LEU A 56 -3.21 1.43 21.18
C LEU A 56 -4.22 0.76 20.25
N LEU A 57 -3.92 -0.43 19.72
CA LEU A 57 -4.86 -1.20 18.91
C LEU A 57 -6.05 -1.66 19.75
N ILE A 58 -5.80 -2.22 20.94
CA ILE A 58 -6.86 -2.59 21.89
C ILE A 58 -7.68 -1.36 22.27
N ALA A 59 -7.01 -0.25 22.61
CA ALA A 59 -7.68 1.00 22.94
C ALA A 59 -8.56 1.48 21.78
N PHE A 60 -8.07 1.43 20.54
CA PHE A 60 -8.83 1.81 19.35
C PHE A 60 -10.07 0.94 19.14
N ILE A 61 -9.94 -0.38 19.29
CA ILE A 61 -11.06 -1.32 19.19
C ILE A 61 -12.10 -1.03 20.28
N LEU A 62 -11.65 -0.84 21.53
CA LEU A 62 -12.53 -0.51 22.65
C LEU A 62 -13.25 0.82 22.44
N THR A 63 -12.55 1.86 21.96
CA THR A 63 -13.19 3.14 21.63
C THR A 63 -14.14 3.03 20.45
N THR A 64 -13.87 2.15 19.47
CA THR A 64 -14.78 1.94 18.34
C THR A 64 -16.07 1.23 18.77
N ILE A 65 -16.00 0.30 19.72
CA ILE A 65 -17.17 -0.46 20.21
C ILE A 65 -17.94 0.31 21.28
N TYR A 66 -17.24 0.79 22.31
CA TYR A 66 -17.82 1.37 23.53
C TYR A 66 -17.67 2.90 23.60
N HIS A 67 -17.64 3.59 22.46
CA HIS A 67 -17.33 5.02 22.42
C HIS A 67 -18.18 5.83 23.43
N PRO A 68 -17.57 6.50 24.43
CA PRO A 68 -18.33 7.10 25.54
C PRO A 68 -18.97 8.45 25.17
N LEU A 69 -18.45 9.15 24.16
CA LEU A 69 -18.80 10.57 23.90
C LEU A 69 -19.47 10.85 22.55
N VAL A 70 -19.51 9.87 21.64
CA VAL A 70 -19.89 10.10 20.23
C VAL A 70 -20.89 9.03 19.80
N PRO A 71 -22.01 9.42 19.14
CA PRO A 71 -22.98 8.47 18.61
C PRO A 71 -22.33 7.49 17.62
N VAL A 72 -22.91 6.30 17.46
CA VAL A 72 -22.37 5.24 16.57
C VAL A 72 -22.15 5.76 15.15
N GLN A 73 -23.02 6.66 14.68
CA GLN A 73 -22.99 7.24 13.34
C GLN A 73 -21.86 8.25 13.11
N SER A 74 -21.19 8.71 14.17
CA SER A 74 -20.11 9.72 14.09
C SER A 74 -18.76 9.18 14.56
N ARG A 75 -18.66 7.88 14.85
CA ARG A 75 -17.40 7.20 15.18
C ARG A 75 -16.48 7.17 13.96
N LEU A 76 -15.16 7.16 14.20
CA LEU A 76 -14.16 7.17 13.12
C LEU A 76 -14.29 5.97 12.17
N MET A 77 -14.58 4.78 12.71
CA MET A 77 -14.77 3.56 11.92
C MET A 77 -16.22 3.05 12.07
N PRO A 78 -17.16 3.55 11.26
CA PRO A 78 -18.56 3.14 11.31
C PRO A 78 -18.72 1.74 10.72
N VAL A 79 -18.61 0.70 11.55
CA VAL A 79 -18.76 -0.72 11.15
C VAL A 79 -20.22 -1.13 10.88
N GLN A 80 -21.18 -0.27 11.21
CA GLN A 80 -22.62 -0.55 11.16
C GLN A 80 -23.17 -0.85 9.77
N PHE A 81 -22.53 -0.37 8.70
CA PHE A 81 -22.97 -0.65 7.32
C PHE A 81 -22.39 -1.97 6.77
N MET A 82 -21.42 -2.60 7.44
CA MET A 82 -20.76 -3.84 7.00
C MET A 82 -21.63 -5.09 7.20
N VAL A 83 -22.88 -5.04 6.73
CA VAL A 83 -23.89 -6.08 6.93
C VAL A 83 -23.81 -7.16 5.84
N THR A 84 -23.29 -6.81 4.66
CA THR A 84 -23.14 -7.74 3.53
C THR A 84 -21.67 -8.13 3.32
N ARG A 85 -21.45 -9.32 2.77
CA ARG A 85 -20.10 -9.81 2.42
C ARG A 85 -19.35 -8.84 1.51
N ASP A 86 -20.04 -8.28 0.51
CA ASP A 86 -19.45 -7.30 -0.41
C ASP A 86 -18.98 -6.04 0.33
N LEU A 87 -19.76 -5.51 1.29
CA LEU A 87 -19.40 -4.33 2.08
C LEU A 87 -18.26 -4.58 3.09
N ILE A 88 -17.87 -5.84 3.31
CA ILE A 88 -16.68 -6.22 4.08
C ILE A 88 -15.47 -6.42 3.13
N ILE A 89 -15.68 -7.09 2.00
CA ILE A 89 -14.60 -7.42 1.06
C ILE A 89 -14.12 -6.19 0.29
N ILE A 90 -15.01 -5.28 -0.13
CA ILE A 90 -14.62 -4.11 -0.93
C ILE A 90 -13.64 -3.17 -0.19
N PRO A 91 -13.84 -2.84 1.11
CA PRO A 91 -12.82 -2.11 1.87
C PRO A 91 -11.48 -2.84 1.96
N LEU A 92 -11.48 -4.17 2.14
CA LEU A 92 -10.25 -4.97 2.11
C LEU A 92 -9.56 -4.88 0.74
N GLN A 93 -10.31 -4.96 -0.35
CA GLN A 93 -9.78 -4.77 -1.70
C GLN A 93 -9.18 -3.38 -1.88
N ALA A 94 -9.83 -2.34 -1.34
CA ALA A 94 -9.35 -0.96 -1.37
C ALA A 94 -8.02 -0.78 -0.61
N PHE A 95 -7.88 -1.43 0.55
CA PHE A 95 -6.63 -1.52 1.31
C PHE A 95 -5.53 -2.18 0.46
N LEU A 96 -5.80 -3.34 -0.13
CA LEU A 96 -4.81 -4.12 -0.86
C LEU A 96 -4.35 -3.41 -2.15
N VAL A 97 -5.28 -2.84 -2.93
CA VAL A 97 -4.95 -2.16 -4.19
C VAL A 97 -4.22 -0.85 -4.00
N ALA A 98 -4.61 -0.04 -3.00
CA ALA A 98 -3.91 1.20 -2.68
C ALA A 98 -2.50 0.92 -2.16
N GLY A 99 -2.35 -0.10 -1.31
CA GLY A 99 -1.05 -0.58 -0.88
C GLY A 99 -0.19 -1.08 -2.05
N SER A 100 -0.76 -1.90 -2.92
CA SER A 100 -0.08 -2.43 -4.11
C SER A 100 0.38 -1.33 -5.07
N MET A 101 -0.47 -0.33 -5.27
CA MET A 101 -0.17 0.86 -6.06
C MET A 101 1.01 1.64 -5.47
N MET A 102 0.95 2.00 -4.19
CA MET A 102 2.02 2.80 -3.57
C MET A 102 3.33 2.04 -3.43
N MET A 103 3.30 0.75 -3.12
CA MET A 103 4.49 -0.08 -3.12
C MET A 103 5.14 -0.11 -4.51
N SER A 104 4.35 -0.31 -5.57
CA SER A 104 4.88 -0.33 -6.93
C SER A 104 5.46 1.01 -7.35
N ILE A 105 4.80 2.13 -6.99
CA ILE A 105 5.28 3.49 -7.27
C ILE A 105 6.58 3.80 -6.50
N TYR A 106 6.72 3.30 -5.27
CA TYR A 106 7.86 3.62 -4.42
C TYR A 106 9.10 2.76 -4.70
N TYR A 107 8.94 1.43 -4.83
CA TYR A 107 10.08 0.51 -4.95
C TYR A 107 10.56 0.29 -6.38
N THR A 108 9.71 0.45 -7.40
CA THR A 108 10.14 0.29 -8.80
C THR A 108 11.22 1.30 -9.21
N PRO A 109 11.13 2.61 -8.88
CA PRO A 109 12.20 3.56 -9.15
C PRO A 109 13.53 3.19 -8.50
N LEU A 110 13.52 2.51 -7.34
CA LEU A 110 14.75 2.09 -6.66
C LEU A 110 15.51 1.07 -7.51
N VAL A 111 14.81 0.15 -8.18
CA VAL A 111 15.43 -0.80 -9.12
C VAL A 111 16.22 -0.06 -10.19
N PHE A 112 15.65 0.99 -10.80
CA PHE A 112 16.33 1.79 -11.82
C PHE A 112 17.52 2.57 -11.25
N GLN A 113 17.36 3.19 -10.08
CA GLN A 113 18.42 3.95 -9.44
C GLN A 113 19.64 3.07 -9.10
N PHE A 114 19.41 1.87 -8.57
CA PHE A 114 20.50 0.97 -8.19
C PHE A 114 21.09 0.20 -9.37
N THR A 115 20.26 -0.33 -10.27
CA THR A 115 20.77 -1.15 -11.39
C THR A 115 21.35 -0.32 -12.53
N ARG A 116 20.85 0.91 -12.76
CA ARG A 116 21.26 1.76 -13.90
C ARG A 116 21.99 3.03 -13.50
N GLY A 117 22.11 3.31 -12.20
CA GLY A 117 22.66 4.57 -11.73
C GLY A 117 21.84 5.79 -12.17
N ASP A 118 20.56 5.59 -12.51
CA ASP A 118 19.69 6.69 -12.91
C ASP A 118 19.54 7.68 -11.75
N SER A 119 19.49 8.98 -12.07
CA SER A 119 19.11 9.99 -11.08
C SER A 119 17.67 9.74 -10.60
N PRO A 120 17.28 10.23 -9.41
CA PRO A 120 15.90 10.12 -8.93
C PRO A 120 14.87 10.66 -9.94
N LEU A 121 15.22 11.73 -10.67
CA LEU A 121 14.40 12.28 -11.74
C LEU A 121 14.22 11.29 -12.90
N MET A 122 15.31 10.70 -13.40
CA MET A 122 15.26 9.72 -14.49
C MET A 122 14.52 8.45 -14.09
N ALA A 123 14.72 7.96 -12.87
CA ALA A 123 13.96 6.83 -12.35
C ALA A 123 12.46 7.13 -12.26
N GLY A 124 12.09 8.37 -11.90
CA GLY A 124 10.71 8.86 -11.98
C GLY A 124 10.14 8.85 -13.41
N VAL A 125 10.92 9.27 -14.40
CA VAL A 125 10.53 9.21 -15.82
C VAL A 125 10.33 7.75 -16.27
N ARG A 126 11.16 6.82 -15.79
CA ARG A 126 11.08 5.40 -16.16
C ARG A 126 9.86 4.67 -15.60
N ILE A 127 9.20 5.19 -14.58
CA ILE A 127 7.93 4.63 -14.08
C ILE A 127 6.69 5.22 -14.78
N LEU A 128 6.85 6.12 -15.76
CA LEU A 128 5.72 6.61 -16.55
C LEU A 128 4.87 5.49 -17.17
N PRO A 129 5.42 4.38 -17.70
CA PRO A 129 4.61 3.27 -18.20
C PRO A 129 3.66 2.69 -17.14
N LEU A 130 4.13 2.54 -15.89
CA LEU A 130 3.30 2.11 -14.76
C LEU A 130 2.12 3.08 -14.58
N ILE A 131 2.41 4.37 -14.42
CA ILE A 131 1.41 5.40 -14.14
C ILE A 131 0.40 5.53 -15.29
N CYS A 132 0.87 5.54 -16.53
CA CYS A 132 0.02 5.59 -17.71
C CYS A 132 -0.94 4.40 -17.78
N MET A 133 -0.47 3.19 -17.44
CA MET A 133 -1.33 2.00 -17.43
C MET A 133 -2.32 1.97 -16.27
N ILE A 134 -1.94 2.52 -15.10
CA ILE A 134 -2.89 2.76 -14.00
C ILE A 134 -4.01 3.69 -14.46
N VAL A 135 -3.64 4.84 -15.04
CA VAL A 135 -4.61 5.84 -15.51
C VAL A 135 -5.51 5.25 -16.60
N PHE A 136 -4.92 4.57 -17.59
CA PHE A 136 -5.67 3.90 -18.63
C PHE A 136 -6.65 2.87 -18.06
N GLY A 137 -6.19 2.00 -17.16
CA GLY A 137 -7.04 1.00 -16.51
C GLY A 137 -8.19 1.64 -15.72
N CYS A 138 -7.92 2.70 -14.95
CA CYS A 138 -8.94 3.43 -14.19
C CYS A 138 -10.01 4.05 -15.09
N LEU A 139 -9.60 4.66 -16.22
CA LEU A 139 -10.52 5.25 -17.20
C LEU A 139 -11.33 4.16 -17.91
N PHE A 140 -10.65 3.08 -18.33
CA PHE A 140 -11.30 1.95 -18.98
C PHE A 140 -12.33 1.29 -18.07
N ASN A 141 -11.99 1.03 -16.81
CA ASN A 141 -12.93 0.55 -15.80
C ASN A 141 -14.11 1.53 -15.63
N GLY A 142 -13.84 2.83 -15.48
CA GLY A 142 -14.87 3.86 -15.28
C GLY A 142 -15.91 3.93 -16.39
N VAL A 143 -15.54 3.60 -17.64
CA VAL A 143 -16.48 3.56 -18.78
C VAL A 143 -17.11 2.18 -18.95
N ALA A 144 -16.31 1.12 -18.88
CA ALA A 144 -16.76 -0.23 -19.21
C ALA A 144 -17.56 -0.88 -18.07
N MET A 145 -17.16 -0.68 -16.81
CA MET A 145 -17.85 -1.30 -15.66
C MET A 145 -19.32 -0.87 -15.56
N PRO A 146 -19.68 0.43 -15.65
CA PRO A 146 -21.10 0.83 -15.66
C PRO A 146 -21.88 0.29 -16.87
N ARG A 147 -21.23 0.15 -18.03
CA ARG A 147 -21.86 -0.37 -19.26
C ARG A 147 -22.18 -1.86 -19.18
N PHE A 148 -21.28 -2.66 -18.61
CA PHE A 148 -21.50 -4.10 -18.42
C PHE A 148 -22.30 -4.41 -17.14
N GLY A 149 -22.25 -3.52 -16.15
CA GLY A 149 -22.97 -3.61 -14.88
C GLY A 149 -22.34 -4.57 -13.86
N TYR A 150 -21.32 -5.35 -14.22
CA TYR A 150 -20.67 -6.30 -13.31
C TYR A 150 -19.37 -5.74 -12.75
N TYR A 151 -19.20 -5.79 -11.43
CA TYR A 151 -17.97 -5.37 -10.76
C TYR A 151 -17.02 -6.54 -10.48
N LEU A 152 -17.52 -7.75 -10.16
CA LEU A 152 -16.70 -8.92 -9.81
C LEU A 152 -15.56 -9.22 -10.80
N PRO A 153 -15.77 -9.25 -12.13
CA PRO A 153 -14.69 -9.56 -13.07
C PRO A 153 -13.51 -8.59 -12.98
N TRP A 154 -13.77 -7.32 -12.66
CA TRP A 154 -12.74 -6.30 -12.54
C TRP A 154 -11.81 -6.54 -11.35
N TYR A 155 -12.36 -6.95 -10.21
CA TYR A 155 -11.57 -7.29 -9.03
C TYR A 155 -10.79 -8.58 -9.25
N VAL A 156 -11.41 -9.61 -9.84
CA VAL A 156 -10.74 -10.91 -10.06
C VAL A 156 -9.61 -10.78 -11.08
N VAL A 157 -9.88 -10.20 -12.25
CA VAL A 157 -8.86 -10.01 -13.30
C VAL A 157 -7.79 -9.01 -12.84
N GLY A 158 -8.19 -7.92 -12.18
CA GLY A 158 -7.26 -6.93 -11.65
C GLY A 158 -6.28 -7.54 -10.64
N ASN A 159 -6.77 -8.33 -9.68
CA ASN A 159 -5.90 -9.04 -8.74
C ASN A 159 -5.05 -10.12 -9.42
N ALA A 160 -5.56 -10.84 -10.42
CA ALA A 160 -4.77 -11.82 -11.17
C ALA A 160 -3.58 -11.17 -11.88
N LEU A 161 -3.81 -10.02 -12.52
CA LEU A 161 -2.75 -9.22 -13.13
C LEU A 161 -1.76 -8.71 -12.07
N LEU A 162 -2.24 -8.24 -10.92
CA LEU A 162 -1.38 -7.80 -9.83
C LEU A 162 -0.50 -8.93 -9.29
N VAL A 163 -1.04 -10.12 -9.06
CA VAL A 163 -0.27 -11.30 -8.61
C VAL A 163 0.80 -11.65 -9.65
N ALA A 164 0.42 -11.71 -10.93
CA ALA A 164 1.36 -12.02 -12.01
C ALA A 164 2.48 -10.97 -12.10
N GLY A 165 2.14 -9.68 -12.08
CA GLY A 165 3.09 -8.58 -12.11
C GLY A 165 4.01 -8.57 -10.89
N ALA A 166 3.46 -8.75 -9.69
CA ALA A 166 4.21 -8.86 -8.45
C ALA A 166 5.18 -10.05 -8.46
N ALA A 167 4.75 -11.21 -8.94
CA ALA A 167 5.58 -12.40 -9.05
C ALA A 167 6.75 -12.17 -10.02
N LEU A 168 6.51 -11.51 -11.16
CA LEU A 168 7.57 -11.14 -12.09
C LEU A 168 8.59 -10.15 -11.48
N MET A 169 8.15 -9.24 -10.60
CA MET A 169 9.06 -8.35 -9.89
C MET A 169 9.99 -9.11 -8.91
N THR A 170 9.60 -10.29 -8.42
CA THR A 170 10.49 -11.13 -7.57
C THR A 170 11.65 -11.75 -8.34
N THR A 171 11.59 -11.80 -9.67
CA THR A 171 12.66 -12.38 -10.52
C THR A 171 13.63 -11.32 -11.06
N ILE A 172 13.60 -10.10 -10.52
CA ILE A 172 14.49 -9.01 -10.97
C ILE A 172 15.93 -9.32 -10.60
N THR A 173 16.81 -9.15 -11.59
CA THR A 173 18.26 -9.19 -11.45
C THR A 173 18.87 -7.87 -11.91
N PRO A 174 20.12 -7.55 -11.52
CA PRO A 174 20.79 -6.32 -11.98
C PRO A 174 20.88 -6.20 -13.51
N SER A 175 20.97 -7.34 -14.21
CA SER A 175 21.10 -7.44 -15.65
C SER A 175 19.77 -7.50 -16.42
N ILE A 176 18.62 -7.38 -15.74
CA ILE A 176 17.30 -7.45 -16.38
C ILE A 176 17.18 -6.44 -17.54
N SER A 177 16.52 -6.79 -18.64
CA SER A 177 16.31 -5.85 -19.73
C SER A 177 15.29 -4.77 -19.35
N ASN A 178 15.45 -3.56 -19.91
CA ASN A 178 14.47 -2.47 -19.72
C ASN A 178 13.07 -2.87 -20.20
N SER A 179 12.99 -3.60 -21.31
CA SER A 179 11.71 -4.05 -21.88
C SER A 179 10.99 -5.02 -20.96
N ALA A 180 11.70 -5.95 -20.31
CA ALA A 180 11.11 -6.86 -19.33
C ALA A 180 10.56 -6.08 -18.13
N LEU A 181 11.36 -5.16 -17.56
CA LEU A 181 10.94 -4.36 -16.41
C LEU A 181 9.73 -3.46 -16.73
N TYR A 182 9.72 -2.81 -17.90
CA TYR A 182 8.55 -2.06 -18.35
C TYR A 182 7.33 -2.96 -18.55
N GLY A 183 7.50 -4.16 -19.12
CA GLY A 183 6.43 -5.16 -19.24
C GLY A 183 5.81 -5.52 -17.89
N TYR A 184 6.65 -5.73 -16.86
CA TYR A 184 6.17 -6.05 -15.50
C TYR A 184 5.36 -4.90 -14.92
N THR A 185 5.84 -3.66 -15.09
CA THR A 185 5.12 -2.47 -14.62
C THR A 185 3.80 -2.23 -15.34
N VAL A 186 3.71 -2.57 -16.63
CA VAL A 186 2.46 -2.47 -17.40
C VAL A 186 1.41 -3.43 -16.84
N ILE A 187 1.80 -4.67 -16.55
CA ILE A 187 0.90 -5.68 -15.96
C ILE A 187 0.38 -5.21 -14.60
N ILE A 188 1.28 -4.73 -13.72
CA ILE A 188 0.90 -4.17 -12.42
C ILE A 188 -0.04 -2.98 -12.60
N GLY A 189 0.29 -2.05 -13.50
CA GLY A 189 -0.48 -0.83 -13.71
C GLY A 189 -1.91 -1.12 -14.18
N LEU A 190 -2.07 -2.05 -15.12
CA LEU A 190 -3.39 -2.52 -15.56
C LEU A 190 -4.16 -3.21 -14.42
N GLY A 191 -3.47 -4.02 -13.61
CA GLY A 191 -4.07 -4.69 -12.45
C GLY A 191 -4.61 -3.71 -11.40
N VAL A 192 -3.82 -2.71 -11.01
CA VAL A 192 -4.27 -1.60 -10.14
C VAL A 192 -5.43 -0.86 -10.79
N GLY A 193 -5.26 -0.42 -12.03
CA GLY A 193 -6.23 0.40 -12.74
C GLY A 193 -7.60 -0.28 -12.92
N ALA A 194 -7.62 -1.62 -12.98
CA ALA A 194 -8.84 -2.38 -13.16
C ALA A 194 -9.89 -2.14 -12.05
N PHE A 195 -9.49 -1.79 -10.82
CA PHE A 195 -10.46 -1.63 -9.71
C PHE A 195 -10.11 -0.55 -8.67
N GLN A 196 -8.96 0.12 -8.76
CA GLN A 196 -8.55 1.17 -7.81
C GLN A 196 -9.57 2.31 -7.67
N SER A 197 -10.11 2.81 -8.79
CA SER A 197 -11.12 3.89 -8.80
C SER A 197 -12.55 3.39 -8.57
N ALA A 198 -12.82 2.11 -8.81
CA ALA A 198 -14.15 1.51 -8.72
C ALA A 198 -14.66 1.36 -7.29
N GLY A 199 -13.74 1.17 -6.32
CA GLY A 199 -14.07 0.79 -4.95
C GLY A 199 -15.15 1.65 -4.29
N ILE A 200 -14.95 2.97 -4.29
CA ILE A 200 -15.87 3.90 -3.61
C ILE A 200 -17.24 3.90 -4.30
N ALA A 201 -17.27 3.91 -5.64
CA ALA A 201 -18.52 3.91 -6.40
C ALA A 201 -19.32 2.62 -6.17
N VAL A 202 -18.64 1.46 -6.19
CA VAL A 202 -19.26 0.15 -5.95
C VAL A 202 -19.77 0.04 -4.52
N ALA A 203 -18.95 0.41 -3.52
CA ALA A 203 -19.36 0.34 -2.12
C ALA A 203 -20.54 1.29 -1.83
N SER A 204 -20.53 2.50 -2.40
CA SER A 204 -21.61 3.48 -2.23
C SER A 204 -22.92 3.03 -2.88
N ALA A 205 -22.85 2.31 -4.01
CA ALA A 205 -24.02 1.77 -4.69
C ALA A 205 -24.65 0.58 -3.95
N LEU A 206 -23.89 -0.13 -3.11
CA LEU A 206 -24.36 -1.28 -2.32
C LEU A 206 -24.90 -0.88 -0.94
N ALA A 207 -24.52 0.30 -0.44
CA ALA A 207 -24.89 0.75 0.87
C ALA A 207 -26.22 1.51 0.90
N PRO A 208 -26.93 1.54 2.03
CA PRO A 208 -28.08 2.41 2.22
C PRO A 208 -27.71 3.89 2.03
N ALA A 209 -28.63 4.68 1.47
CA ALA A 209 -28.39 6.11 1.19
C ALA A 209 -27.98 6.93 2.43
N SER A 210 -28.45 6.55 3.63
CA SER A 210 -28.09 7.18 4.90
C SER A 210 -26.63 6.94 5.31
N GLU A 211 -25.99 5.89 4.80
CA GLU A 211 -24.65 5.43 5.20
C GLU A 211 -23.56 5.73 4.15
N ILE A 212 -23.91 6.34 3.00
CA ILE A 212 -22.94 6.61 1.92
C ILE A 212 -21.72 7.40 2.43
N SER A 213 -21.93 8.41 3.28
CA SER A 213 -20.81 9.17 3.86
C SER A 213 -19.87 8.30 4.68
N ASN A 214 -20.42 7.36 5.46
CA ASN A 214 -19.67 6.44 6.31
C ASN A 214 -18.87 5.43 5.48
N VAL A 215 -19.45 4.96 4.37
CA VAL A 215 -18.79 4.08 3.41
C VAL A 215 -17.58 4.75 2.79
N VAL A 216 -17.74 6.00 2.30
CA VAL A 216 -16.62 6.77 1.73
C VAL A 216 -15.51 6.91 2.76
N SER A 217 -15.83 7.26 4.01
CA SER A 217 -14.84 7.39 5.08
C SER A 217 -14.08 6.08 5.36
N VAL A 218 -14.78 4.95 5.49
CA VAL A 218 -14.13 3.64 5.68
C VAL A 218 -13.27 3.25 4.50
N MET A 219 -13.73 3.49 3.27
CA MET A 219 -12.95 3.21 2.06
C MET A 219 -11.67 4.04 2.02
N THR A 220 -11.74 5.33 2.35
CA THR A 220 -10.56 6.20 2.43
C THR A 220 -9.61 5.76 3.53
N ILE A 221 -10.12 5.43 4.73
CA ILE A 221 -9.30 4.89 5.82
C ILE A 221 -8.60 3.60 5.37
N ALA A 222 -9.33 2.67 4.76
CA ALA A 222 -8.77 1.41 4.27
C ALA A 222 -7.63 1.64 3.27
N GLN A 223 -7.81 2.56 2.31
CA GLN A 223 -6.76 2.92 1.36
C GLN A 223 -5.52 3.50 2.06
N ILE A 224 -5.71 4.43 3.00
CA ILE A 224 -4.61 5.06 3.72
C ILE A 224 -3.82 4.02 4.53
N ILE A 225 -4.51 3.16 5.29
CA ILE A 225 -3.85 2.08 6.04
C ILE A 225 -3.11 1.14 5.08
N GLY A 226 -3.72 0.81 3.92
CA GLY A 226 -3.11 -0.01 2.88
C GLY A 226 -1.79 0.56 2.39
N ILE A 227 -1.76 1.85 2.09
CA ILE A 227 -0.55 2.60 1.71
C ILE A 227 0.48 2.55 2.83
N THR A 228 0.07 2.83 4.06
CA THR A 228 0.95 2.82 5.24
C THR A 228 1.63 1.46 5.42
N PHE A 229 0.88 0.36 5.38
CA PHE A 229 1.42 -0.99 5.56
C PHE A 229 2.32 -1.40 4.41
N ALA A 230 1.93 -1.07 3.18
CA ALA A 230 2.68 -1.43 1.98
C ALA A 230 3.99 -0.63 1.80
N LEU A 231 4.20 0.45 2.55
CA LEU A 231 5.49 1.13 2.65
C LEU A 231 6.29 0.70 3.88
N ALA A 232 5.64 0.52 5.03
CA ALA A 232 6.33 0.16 6.26
C ALA A 232 6.90 -1.27 6.23
N ILE A 233 6.10 -2.27 5.84
CA ILE A 233 6.51 -3.69 5.88
C ILE A 233 7.59 -3.99 4.83
N PRO A 234 7.39 -3.70 3.53
CA PRO A 234 8.43 -3.94 2.53
C PRO A 234 9.66 -3.07 2.76
N GLY A 235 9.50 -1.87 3.34
CA GLY A 235 10.61 -0.99 3.70
C GLY A 235 11.49 -1.61 4.77
N SER A 236 10.88 -2.17 5.81
CA SER A 236 11.57 -2.92 6.85
C SER A 236 12.31 -4.13 6.28
N ILE A 237 11.64 -4.92 5.43
CA ILE A 237 12.24 -6.10 4.77
C ILE A 237 13.44 -5.66 3.93
N PHE A 238 13.25 -4.68 3.04
CA PHE A 238 14.30 -4.18 2.16
C PHE A 238 15.51 -3.68 2.94
N GLN A 239 15.31 -2.83 3.96
CA GLN A 239 16.41 -2.27 4.73
C GLN A 239 17.16 -3.35 5.53
N ASN A 240 16.44 -4.22 6.25
CA ASN A 240 17.06 -5.29 7.03
C ASN A 240 17.86 -6.26 6.14
N LYS A 241 17.26 -6.69 5.02
CA LYS A 241 17.89 -7.61 4.07
C LYS A 241 19.07 -6.98 3.33
N ALA A 242 18.94 -5.73 2.90
CA ALA A 242 20.05 -5.03 2.24
C ALA A 242 21.25 -4.87 3.20
N ILE A 243 21.02 -4.45 4.46
CA ILE A 243 22.11 -4.37 5.45
C ILE A 243 22.74 -5.74 5.67
N GLN A 244 21.94 -6.79 5.83
CA GLN A 244 22.43 -8.15 6.02
C GLN A 244 23.30 -8.60 4.84
N TYR A 245 22.77 -8.52 3.62
CA TYR A 245 23.47 -9.01 2.43
C TYR A 245 24.73 -8.21 2.11
N ILE A 246 24.70 -6.88 2.30
CA ILE A 246 25.91 -6.07 2.09
C ILE A 246 26.96 -6.40 3.15
N ALA A 247 26.58 -6.59 4.42
CA ALA A 247 27.54 -6.96 5.48
C ALA A 247 28.22 -8.31 5.23
N GLU A 248 27.54 -9.25 4.56
CA GLU A 248 28.11 -10.55 4.19
C GLU A 248 29.19 -10.44 3.11
N VAL A 249 29.08 -9.46 2.20
CA VAL A 249 30.05 -9.27 1.09
C VAL A 249 31.08 -8.17 1.35
N LEU A 250 30.81 -7.26 2.28
CA LEU A 250 31.70 -6.16 2.70
C LEU A 250 31.87 -6.17 4.23
N PRO A 251 32.55 -7.18 4.81
CA PRO A 251 32.67 -7.35 6.26
C PRO A 251 33.49 -6.25 6.94
N ASP A 252 34.34 -5.55 6.20
CA ASP A 252 35.21 -4.50 6.72
C ASP A 252 34.49 -3.16 6.95
N ILE A 253 33.26 -3.01 6.43
CA ILE A 253 32.48 -1.79 6.58
C ILE A 253 31.60 -1.87 7.83
N PRO A 254 31.66 -0.88 8.75
CA PRO A 254 30.85 -0.91 9.95
C PRO A 254 29.37 -0.72 9.61
N ARG A 255 28.50 -1.40 10.37
CA ARG A 255 27.06 -1.52 10.06
C ARG A 255 26.31 -0.18 10.02
N ASN A 256 26.78 0.82 10.76
CA ASN A 256 26.25 2.19 10.73
C ASN A 256 26.51 2.92 9.41
N GLU A 257 27.57 2.57 8.68
CA GLU A 257 27.89 3.12 7.36
C GLU A 257 27.18 2.36 6.24
N LEU A 258 26.89 1.06 6.43
CA LEU A 258 26.10 0.27 5.48
C LEU A 258 24.71 0.86 5.21
N ALA A 259 24.08 1.47 6.22
CA ALA A 259 22.80 2.14 6.04
C ALA A 259 22.87 3.27 4.99
N GLN A 260 24.03 3.92 4.83
CA GLN A 260 24.23 4.99 3.85
C GLN A 260 24.23 4.46 2.41
N LEU A 261 24.66 3.21 2.20
CA LEU A 261 24.66 2.56 0.88
C LEU A 261 23.25 2.28 0.35
N ILE A 262 22.27 2.17 1.25
CA ILE A 262 20.87 1.85 0.93
C ILE A 262 20.07 3.11 0.59
N THR A 263 20.57 4.30 0.94
CA THR A 263 19.91 5.58 0.64
C THR A 263 20.02 6.02 -0.82
N GLY A 264 20.83 5.34 -1.63
CA GLY A 264 20.90 5.52 -3.08
C GLY A 264 22.31 5.41 -3.66
N ALA A 265 22.41 4.92 -4.90
CA ALA A 265 23.68 4.78 -5.66
C ALA A 265 24.39 6.11 -5.98
N SER A 266 23.78 7.26 -5.64
CA SER A 266 24.39 8.59 -5.77
C SER A 266 25.14 9.05 -4.52
N GLY A 267 25.10 8.28 -3.42
CA GLY A 267 25.74 8.63 -2.16
C GLY A 267 27.26 8.76 -2.27
N ARG A 268 27.85 9.72 -1.54
CA ARG A 268 29.31 9.94 -1.51
C ARG A 268 30.06 8.67 -1.08
N PHE A 269 29.51 7.92 -0.13
CA PHE A 269 30.10 6.68 0.37
C PHE A 269 30.05 5.54 -0.66
N TYR A 270 28.94 5.40 -1.41
CA TYR A 270 28.87 4.45 -2.51
C TYR A 270 29.91 4.76 -3.59
N LYS A 271 30.09 6.05 -3.93
CA LYS A 271 31.08 6.49 -4.93
C LYS A 271 32.53 6.35 -4.49
N SER A 272 32.80 6.23 -3.18
CA SER A 272 34.16 5.97 -2.69
C SER A 272 34.55 4.49 -2.71
N LEU A 273 33.60 3.58 -2.92
CA LEU A 273 33.87 2.15 -3.07
C LEU A 273 34.55 1.86 -4.42
N SER A 274 35.31 0.75 -4.47
CA SER A 274 35.87 0.24 -5.73
C SER A 274 34.75 -0.17 -6.70
N GLU A 275 35.02 -0.22 -8.01
CA GLU A 275 34.03 -0.65 -9.00
C GLU A 275 33.51 -2.08 -8.73
N ALA A 276 34.38 -2.97 -8.22
CA ALA A 276 34.00 -4.33 -7.85
C ALA A 276 33.01 -4.34 -6.68
N ASP A 277 33.28 -3.54 -5.63
CA ASP A 277 32.39 -3.45 -4.46
C ASP A 277 31.06 -2.78 -4.81
N GLN A 278 31.08 -1.79 -5.71
CA GLN A 278 29.86 -1.15 -6.22
C GLN A 278 28.94 -2.17 -6.90
N LEU A 279 29.49 -3.04 -7.76
CA LEU A 279 28.72 -4.09 -8.42
C LEU A 279 28.13 -5.10 -7.43
N LEU A 280 28.90 -5.51 -6.42
CA LEU A 280 28.42 -6.39 -5.35
C LEU A 280 27.28 -5.75 -4.55
N VAL A 281 27.41 -4.47 -4.19
CA VAL A 281 26.35 -3.72 -3.49
C VAL A 281 25.08 -3.66 -4.33
N VAL A 282 25.19 -3.36 -5.64
CA VAL A 282 24.01 -3.32 -6.53
C VAL A 282 23.34 -4.68 -6.61
N GLU A 283 24.10 -5.77 -6.69
CA GLU A 283 23.55 -7.13 -6.68
C GLU A 283 22.77 -7.43 -5.39
N GLN A 284 23.37 -7.16 -4.24
CA GLN A 284 22.74 -7.42 -2.93
C GLN A 284 21.51 -6.52 -2.68
N ILE A 285 21.56 -5.26 -3.09
CA ILE A 285 20.41 -4.35 -2.99
C ILE A 285 19.28 -4.80 -3.92
N THR A 286 19.60 -5.21 -5.15
CA THR A 286 18.59 -5.70 -6.10
C THR A 286 17.89 -6.95 -5.55
N LYS A 287 18.65 -7.87 -4.93
CA LYS A 287 18.12 -9.04 -4.24
C LYS A 287 17.23 -8.66 -3.05
N ALA A 288 17.62 -7.68 -2.25
CA ALA A 288 16.79 -7.19 -1.14
C ALA A 288 15.48 -6.55 -1.64
N ILE A 289 15.51 -5.82 -2.75
CA ILE A 289 14.30 -5.26 -3.38
C ILE A 289 13.40 -6.39 -3.88
N SER A 290 13.95 -7.39 -4.58
CA SER A 290 13.16 -8.52 -5.09
C SER A 290 12.51 -9.32 -3.95
N GLU A 291 13.20 -9.48 -2.81
CA GLU A 291 12.61 -10.09 -1.62
C GLU A 291 11.46 -9.27 -1.02
N ALA A 292 11.57 -7.94 -1.04
CA ALA A 292 10.49 -7.08 -0.60
C ALA A 292 9.22 -7.28 -1.45
N PHE A 293 9.34 -7.60 -2.75
CA PHE A 293 8.20 -7.89 -3.63
C PHE A 293 7.45 -9.18 -3.27
N TYR A 294 8.00 -10.11 -2.47
CA TYR A 294 7.21 -11.24 -1.95
C TYR A 294 6.04 -10.79 -1.09
N TYR A 295 6.16 -9.67 -0.37
CA TYR A 295 5.03 -9.07 0.34
C TYR A 295 3.91 -8.69 -0.63
N LEU A 296 4.25 -8.10 -1.78
CA LEU A 296 3.25 -7.73 -2.79
C LEU A 296 2.56 -8.97 -3.36
N VAL A 297 3.31 -10.04 -3.63
CA VAL A 297 2.74 -11.32 -4.08
C VAL A 297 1.75 -11.86 -3.05
N ALA A 298 2.13 -11.88 -1.77
CA ALA A 298 1.24 -12.36 -0.71
C ALA A 298 -0.01 -11.50 -0.57
N ALA A 299 0.14 -10.17 -0.55
CA ALA A 299 -0.98 -9.23 -0.41
C ALA A 299 -1.95 -9.34 -1.59
N THR A 300 -1.44 -9.38 -2.81
CA THR A 300 -2.26 -9.49 -4.03
C THR A 300 -2.88 -10.86 -4.20
N ALA A 301 -2.24 -11.94 -3.71
CA ALA A 301 -2.83 -13.27 -3.67
C ALA A 301 -4.01 -13.35 -2.69
N VAL A 302 -3.89 -12.72 -1.52
CA VAL A 302 -5.04 -12.54 -0.60
C VAL A 302 -6.14 -11.73 -1.29
N GLY A 303 -5.77 -10.68 -2.03
CA GLY A 303 -6.71 -9.88 -2.83
C GLY A 303 -7.44 -10.73 -3.87
N PHE A 304 -6.72 -11.56 -4.60
CA PHE A 304 -7.29 -12.48 -5.59
C PHE A 304 -8.27 -13.46 -4.94
N ILE A 305 -7.84 -14.18 -3.89
CA ILE A 305 -8.68 -15.15 -3.18
C ILE A 305 -9.94 -14.49 -2.62
N THR A 306 -9.80 -13.34 -1.95
CA THR A 306 -10.94 -12.64 -1.36
C THR A 306 -11.88 -12.05 -2.40
N SER A 307 -11.38 -11.67 -3.59
CA SER A 307 -12.20 -11.17 -4.69
C SER A 307 -13.15 -12.23 -5.29
N LEU A 308 -12.81 -13.52 -5.17
CA LEU A 308 -13.66 -14.63 -5.64
C LEU A 308 -14.95 -14.75 -4.83
N PHE A 309 -14.98 -14.21 -3.60
CA PHE A 309 -16.15 -14.23 -2.73
C PHE A 309 -17.07 -13.01 -2.91
N LEU A 310 -16.75 -12.09 -3.83
CA LEU A 310 -17.65 -11.01 -4.21
C LEU A 310 -18.89 -11.55 -4.91
N SER A 311 -20.01 -10.85 -4.78
CA SER A 311 -21.26 -11.28 -5.41
C SER A 311 -21.26 -10.97 -6.92
N PRO A 312 -21.69 -11.90 -7.79
CA PRO A 312 -21.80 -11.67 -9.24
C PRO A 312 -23.06 -10.84 -9.60
N ARG A 313 -23.34 -9.77 -8.85
CA ARG A 313 -24.54 -8.95 -9.03
C ARG A 313 -24.29 -7.83 -10.04
N LYS A 314 -25.32 -7.52 -10.84
CA LYS A 314 -25.33 -6.30 -11.64
C LYS A 314 -25.60 -5.11 -10.74
N LEU A 315 -24.70 -4.13 -10.75
CA LEU A 315 -24.94 -2.80 -10.24
C LEU A 315 -25.66 -2.02 -11.32
N PHE A 316 -26.91 -1.66 -11.09
CA PHE A 316 -27.57 -0.61 -11.85
C PHE A 316 -26.98 0.73 -11.38
N LEU A 317 -25.75 1.03 -11.81
CA LEU A 317 -25.25 2.38 -11.76
C LEU A 317 -26.11 3.17 -12.73
N SER A 318 -27.18 3.80 -12.22
CA SER A 318 -28.00 4.72 -12.99
C SER A 318 -27.05 5.71 -13.64
N GLY A 319 -26.85 5.54 -14.95
CA GLY A 319 -26.22 6.56 -15.77
C GLY A 319 -27.01 7.83 -15.54
N GLY A 320 -26.30 8.90 -15.18
CA GLY A 320 -26.90 10.15 -14.74
C GLY A 320 -28.10 10.53 -15.58
N SER A 321 -29.29 10.44 -14.96
CA SER A 321 -30.41 11.25 -15.42
C SER A 321 -30.17 12.61 -14.81
N VAL A 322 -29.55 13.48 -15.60
CA VAL A 322 -29.72 14.92 -15.43
C VAL A 322 -31.22 15.18 -15.61
N ALA A 323 -31.88 15.60 -14.53
CA ALA A 323 -33.15 16.29 -14.54
C ALA A 323 -33.08 17.36 -13.44
#